data_AF-A0A0B1S2A8-F1
#
_entry.id   AF-A0A0B1S2A8-F1
#
_cell.length_a   1.000
_cell.length_b   1.000
_cell.length_c   1.000
_cell.angle_alpha   90.00
_cell.angle_beta   90.00
_cell.angle_gamma   90.00
#
_symmetry.space_group_name_H-M   'P 1'
#
loop_
_entity.id
_entity.type
_entity.pdbx_description
1 polymer ?
#
loop_
_entity_poly.entity_id
_entity_poly.type
_entity_poly.pdbx_seq_one_letter_code
_entity_poly.pdbx_strand_id
1 'polypeptide(L)'
;PFRNRDAELRQFAPFLSKFLRQQMVDHDIFVMNQTDEYRFNRASLINVGWLESDRVGCDYMVMHDVDLLPLNPQISYRFPGEGTVRHISAPQYHPK
;
A
#
# COMPACT_ATOMS: atom_id res chain seq x y z
N PRO A 1 -4.38 1.84 3.89
CA PRO A 1 -5.37 2.61 4.71
C PRO A 1 -6.70 2.66 3.95
N PHE A 2 -7.83 2.42 4.62
CA PHE A 2 -9.09 2.16 3.93
C PHE A 2 -10.32 2.57 4.76
N ARG A 3 -11.34 3.12 4.08
CA ARG A 3 -12.73 3.25 4.55
C ARG A 3 -13.65 3.50 3.36
N ASN A 4 -14.71 2.70 3.18
CA ASN A 4 -15.78 2.91 2.18
C ASN A 4 -15.25 3.14 0.74
N ARG A 5 -14.31 2.29 0.30
CA ARG A 5 -13.66 2.35 -1.04
C ARG A 5 -13.66 0.98 -1.73
N ASP A 6 -14.73 0.21 -1.55
CA ASP A 6 -14.81 -1.19 -1.98
C ASP A 6 -14.73 -1.38 -3.50
N ALA A 7 -15.13 -0.37 -4.28
CA ALA A 7 -14.99 -0.41 -5.73
C ALA A 7 -13.52 -0.32 -6.16
N GLU A 8 -12.77 0.59 -5.54
CA GLU A 8 -11.34 0.79 -5.74
C GLU A 8 -10.57 -0.43 -5.24
N LEU A 9 -10.90 -0.95 -4.05
CA LEU A 9 -10.23 -2.13 -3.48
C LEU A 9 -10.37 -3.37 -4.37
N ARG A 10 -11.56 -3.59 -4.95
CA ARG A 10 -11.83 -4.69 -5.88
C ARG A 10 -10.96 -4.64 -7.13
N GLN A 11 -10.53 -3.45 -7.55
CA GLN A 11 -9.61 -3.29 -8.67
C GLN A 11 -8.15 -3.37 -8.20
N PHE A 12 -7.85 -2.69 -7.10
CA PHE A 12 -6.52 -2.51 -6.54
C PHE A 12 -5.85 -3.83 -6.14
N ALA A 13 -6.49 -4.63 -5.29
CA ALA A 13 -5.87 -5.82 -4.73
C ALA A 13 -5.45 -6.84 -5.80
N PRO A 14 -6.30 -7.25 -6.77
CA PRO A 14 -5.88 -8.19 -7.81
C PRO A 14 -4.87 -7.56 -8.78
N PHE A 15 -4.99 -6.27 -9.10
CA PHE A 15 -4.04 -5.57 -9.96
C PHE A 15 -2.64 -5.55 -9.33
N LEU A 16 -2.54 -5.03 -8.11
CA LEU A 16 -1.26 -4.88 -7.42
C LEU A 16 -0.62 -6.23 -7.16
N SER A 17 -1.41 -7.23 -6.77
CA SER A 17 -0.87 -8.57 -6.55
C SER A 17 -0.26 -9.16 -7.83
N LYS A 18 -0.93 -9.00 -8.99
CA LYS A 18 -0.37 -9.41 -10.29
C LYS A 18 0.91 -8.63 -10.61
N PHE A 19 0.90 -7.31 -10.41
CA PHE A 19 2.03 -6.43 -10.68
C PHE A 19 3.27 -6.82 -9.86
N LEU A 20 3.10 -7.10 -8.56
CA LEU A 20 4.19 -7.51 -7.67
C LEU A 20 4.71 -8.92 -7.98
N ARG A 21 3.83 -9.87 -8.32
CA ARG A 21 4.26 -11.21 -8.77
C ARG A 21 5.11 -11.15 -10.03
N GLN A 22 4.75 -10.30 -10.99
CA GLN A 22 5.55 -10.10 -12.21
C GLN A 22 6.95 -9.54 -11.92
N GLN A 23 7.10 -8.82 -10.80
CA GLN A 23 8.40 -8.36 -10.32
C GLN A 23 9.11 -9.36 -9.42
N MET A 24 8.56 -10.55 -9.15
CA MET A 24 9.08 -11.52 -8.17
C MET A 24 9.27 -10.90 -6.77
N VAL A 25 8.29 -10.11 -6.32
CA VAL A 25 8.23 -9.58 -4.97
C VAL A 25 7.22 -10.40 -4.18
N ASP A 26 7.68 -11.09 -3.14
CA ASP A 26 6.80 -11.74 -2.18
C ASP A 26 6.06 -10.66 -1.37
N HIS A 27 4.77 -10.84 -1.14
CA HIS A 27 3.93 -9.78 -0.58
C HIS A 27 2.64 -10.28 0.04
N ASP A 28 2.24 -9.56 1.09
CA ASP A 28 0.91 -9.59 1.68
C ASP A 28 0.23 -8.22 1.53
N ILE A 29 -1.09 -8.21 1.29
CA ILE A 29 -1.88 -6.98 1.17
C ILE A 29 -2.70 -6.77 2.44
N PHE A 30 -2.29 -5.79 3.25
CA PHE A 30 -2.96 -5.40 4.48
C PHE A 30 -3.96 -4.26 4.25
N VAL A 31 -5.26 -4.56 4.37
CA VAL A 31 -6.34 -3.56 4.27
C VAL A 31 -6.70 -3.05 5.66
N MET A 32 -6.10 -1.94 6.06
CA MET A 32 -6.39 -1.28 7.35
C MET A 32 -7.70 -0.50 7.27
N ASN A 33 -8.80 -1.14 7.66
CA ASN A 33 -10.16 -0.58 7.61
C ASN A 33 -10.47 0.23 8.89
N GLN A 34 -10.75 1.53 8.75
CA GLN A 34 -11.15 2.37 9.89
C GLN A 34 -12.66 2.27 10.12
N THR A 35 -13.06 1.56 11.18
CA THR A 35 -14.45 1.22 11.48
C THR A 35 -15.15 2.20 12.44
N ASP A 36 -14.40 3.06 13.14
CA ASP A 36 -14.98 4.14 13.95
C ASP A 36 -15.60 5.25 13.08
N GLU A 37 -16.34 6.17 13.70
CA GLU A 37 -16.97 7.31 13.03
C GLU A 37 -16.12 8.58 13.03
N TYR A 38 -14.89 8.53 13.58
CA TYR A 38 -14.02 9.71 13.59
C TYR A 38 -13.57 10.07 12.18
N ARG A 39 -13.01 11.27 12.03
CA ARG A 39 -12.37 11.68 10.78
C ARG A 39 -11.34 10.63 10.36
N PHE A 40 -11.31 10.34 9.07
CA PHE A 40 -10.37 9.37 8.51
C PHE A 40 -8.93 9.78 8.85
N ASN A 41 -8.20 8.87 9.51
CA ASN A 41 -6.85 9.09 9.98
C ASN A 41 -5.89 8.14 9.25
N ARG A 42 -5.50 8.55 8.05
CA ARG A 42 -4.57 7.81 7.19
C ARG A 42 -3.27 7.43 7.91
N ALA A 43 -2.67 8.37 8.65
CA ALA A 43 -1.39 8.16 9.32
C ALA A 43 -1.50 7.14 10.45
N SER A 44 -2.56 7.20 11.25
CA SER A 44 -2.77 6.22 12.33
C SER A 44 -3.00 4.82 11.78
N LEU A 45 -3.75 4.67 10.69
CA LEU A 45 -3.95 3.36 10.05
C LEU A 45 -2.65 2.78 9.49
N ILE A 46 -1.76 3.64 8.98
CA ILE A 46 -0.41 3.23 8.54
C ILE A 46 0.40 2.69 9.73
N ASN A 47 0.34 3.36 10.89
CA ASN A 47 1.04 2.90 12.09
C ASN A 47 0.51 1.55 12.58
N VAL A 48 -0.80 1.34 12.53
CA VAL A 48 -1.40 0.02 12.83
C VAL A 48 -0.91 -1.03 11.81
N GLY A 49 -0.91 -0.69 10.52
CA GLY A 49 -0.42 -1.56 9.46
C GLY A 49 1.04 -1.97 9.65
N TRP A 50 1.90 -1.06 10.13
CA TRP A 50 3.29 -1.38 10.47
C TRP A 50 3.37 -2.47 11.54
N LEU A 51 2.64 -2.30 12.65
CA LEU A 51 2.64 -3.26 13.75
C LEU A 51 2.11 -4.63 13.32
N GLU A 52 1.06 -4.67 12.49
CA GLU A 52 0.54 -5.95 11.98
C GLU A 52 1.49 -6.62 10.96
N SER A 53 2.18 -5.83 10.14
CA SER A 53 3.19 -6.37 9.21
C SER A 53 4.42 -6.94 9.94
N ASP A 54 4.84 -6.30 11.03
CA ASP A 54 5.93 -6.79 11.87
C ASP A 54 5.57 -8.11 12.55
N ARG A 55 4.32 -8.24 13.03
CA ARG A 55 3.80 -9.48 13.65
C ARG A 55 3.82 -10.69 12.73
N VAL A 56 3.63 -10.51 11.43
CA VAL A 56 3.69 -11.61 10.46
C VAL A 56 5.09 -11.83 9.89
N GLY A 57 6.08 -11.01 10.28
CA GLY A 57 7.47 -11.14 9.86
C GLY A 57 7.78 -10.54 8.48
N CYS A 58 7.07 -9.49 8.06
CA CYS A 58 7.45 -8.76 6.84
C CYS A 58 8.77 -8.00 7.03
N ASP A 59 9.67 -8.06 6.04
CA ASP A 59 10.96 -7.36 6.10
C ASP A 59 10.83 -5.82 5.93
N TYR A 60 9.81 -5.38 5.20
CA TYR A 60 9.54 -3.96 4.94
C TYR A 60 8.07 -3.71 4.59
N MET A 61 7.63 -2.46 4.70
CA MET A 61 6.27 -2.04 4.40
C MET A 61 6.22 -1.01 3.26
N VAL A 62 5.22 -1.14 2.38
CA VAL A 62 4.84 -0.10 1.41
C VAL A 62 3.50 0.51 1.81
N MET A 63 3.49 1.82 2.04
CA MET A 63 2.26 2.57 2.29
C MET A 63 1.59 2.91 0.95
N HIS A 64 0.32 2.54 0.78
CA HIS A 64 -0.38 2.72 -0.49
C HIS A 64 -1.81 3.24 -0.31
N ASP A 65 -2.21 4.17 -1.18
CA ASP A 65 -3.61 4.55 -1.33
C ASP A 65 -4.32 3.57 -2.27
N VAL A 66 -5.56 3.23 -1.96
CA VAL A 66 -6.31 2.17 -2.68
C VAL A 66 -6.72 2.57 -4.10
N ASP A 67 -6.65 3.86 -4.43
CA ASP A 67 -7.03 4.46 -5.70
C ASP A 67 -5.84 4.71 -6.65
N LEU A 68 -4.63 4.29 -6.25
CA LEU A 68 -3.42 4.42 -7.06
C LEU A 68 -3.01 3.08 -7.66
N LEU A 69 -2.85 3.02 -8.98
CA LEU A 69 -2.35 1.84 -9.69
C LEU A 69 -1.05 2.16 -10.44
N PRO A 70 0.06 1.43 -10.20
CA PRO A 70 1.29 1.64 -10.97
C PRO A 70 1.12 1.14 -12.42
N LEU A 71 1.26 2.05 -13.38
CA LEU A 71 1.14 1.72 -14.81
C LEU A 71 2.47 1.37 -15.46
N ASN A 72 3.58 1.90 -14.94
CA ASN A 72 4.91 1.61 -15.46
C ASN A 72 5.49 0.38 -14.74
N PRO A 73 5.75 -0.74 -15.44
CA PRO A 73 6.29 -1.97 -14.84
C PRO A 73 7.71 -1.81 -14.28
N GLN A 74 8.41 -0.72 -14.60
CA GLN A 74 9.74 -0.41 -14.07
C GLN A 74 9.70 0.22 -12.66
N ILE A 75 8.51 0.55 -12.14
CA ILE A 75 8.37 1.07 -10.77
C ILE A 75 8.65 -0.07 -9.78
N SER A 76 9.79 0.01 -9.09
CA SER A 76 10.23 -1.00 -8.15
C SER A 76 9.60 -0.85 -6.77
N TYR A 77 8.92 -1.90 -6.33
CA TYR A 77 8.37 -2.05 -4.97
C TYR A 77 9.32 -2.78 -4.02
N ARG A 78 10.56 -3.09 -4.45
CA ARG A 78 11.56 -3.73 -3.60
C ARG A 78 12.08 -2.79 -2.52
N PHE A 79 12.51 -3.36 -1.40
CA PHE A 79 13.21 -2.66 -0.33
C PHE A 79 14.30 -1.72 -0.89
N PRO A 80 14.27 -0.42 -0.56
CA PRO A 80 15.17 0.55 -1.16
C PRO A 80 16.58 0.57 -0.56
N GLY A 81 16.84 -0.19 0.50
CA GLY A 81 18.10 -0.19 1.26
C GLY A 81 17.92 0.40 2.64
N GLU A 82 18.78 -0.01 3.57
CA GLU A 82 18.76 0.47 4.95
C GLU A 82 19.00 1.99 5.00
N GLY A 83 18.25 2.68 5.88
CA GLY A 83 18.30 4.14 5.98
C GLY A 83 17.71 4.90 4.79
N THR A 84 17.11 4.22 3.81
CA THR A 84 16.57 4.85 2.61
C THR A 84 15.04 4.76 2.59
N VAL A 85 14.37 5.89 2.29
CA VAL A 85 12.93 5.92 2.03
C VAL A 85 12.72 6.20 0.54
N ARG A 86 11.91 5.37 -0.13
CA ARG A 86 11.53 5.59 -1.53
C ARG A 86 10.12 6.14 -1.62
N HIS A 87 9.98 7.27 -2.32
CA HIS A 87 8.68 7.77 -2.75
C HIS A 87 8.32 7.15 -4.11
N ILE A 88 7.20 6.42 -4.18
CA ILE A 88 6.79 5.64 -5.36
C ILE A 88 5.89 6.45 -6.29
N SER A 89 4.88 7.13 -5.74
CA SER A 89 3.87 7.88 -6.49
C SER A 89 4.00 9.38 -6.20
N ALA A 90 4.48 10.14 -7.17
CA ALA A 90 4.59 11.58 -7.00
C ALA A 90 3.20 12.25 -6.90
N PRO A 91 3.05 13.37 -6.17
CA PRO A 91 1.73 13.92 -5.80
C PRO A 91 0.87 14.29 -7.01
N GLN A 92 1.49 14.66 -8.13
CA GLN A 92 0.81 15.00 -9.38
C GLN A 92 0.05 13.83 -10.03
N TYR A 93 0.30 12.59 -9.61
CA TYR A 93 -0.39 11.40 -10.11
C TYR A 93 -1.55 10.95 -9.22
N HIS A 94 -1.82 11.68 -8.13
CA HIS A 94 -2.95 11.38 -7.26
C HIS A 94 -4.26 11.85 -7.91
N PRO A 95 -5.34 11.06 -7.86
CA PRO A 95 -6.67 11.52 -8.24
C PRO A 95 -7.02 12.81 -7.48
N LYS A 96 -7.63 13.76 -8.20
CA LYS A 96 -8.10 15.03 -7.62
C LYS A 96 -9.40 14.86 -6.85
#